data_AF-A0A561WT72-F1
#
_entry.id   AF-A0A561WT72-F1
#
_cell.length_a   1.000
_cell.length_b   1.000
_cell.length_c   1.000
_cell.angle_alpha   90.00
_cell.angle_beta   90.00
_cell.angle_gamma   90.00
#
_symmetry.space_group_name_H-M   'P 1'
#
loop_
_entity.id
_entity.type
_entity.pdbx_description
1 polymer ?
#
loop_
_entity_poly.entity_id
_entity_poly.type
_entity_poly.pdbx_seq_one_letter_code
_entity_poly.pdbx_strand_id
1 'polypeptide(L)'
;MFALPLTDSAVLRPLDPWQAEEFLAHMDRAREHIVPWVSPSFVARDLGEARQVLQRFADKRAQDGGGIWGIWLDGVLVGGVMFVSFDAALGVCEAGCWLEPGAQGRGLITRATQQIIDWAVDERGIVRVEWRTNPRNERSIAVAQRLGMSRDGTLRQVFRHDAGGRIDLDIWSVLADEWRGRRAGRPDPLTPRSIESSDLKAEIEGLMATFLGAFANPGGTRPNVEAIYEVFVPEGMIITNVGGTPVIYDLRQFVEPREKILTDGTLTEFREWETSETTEIYGSIAHRFSEYRKSGYLNGEWFEGRGMKTTQFVKTLSGWKMSSLAWDDEPTLRPATTSA
;
A
#
# COMPACT_ATOMS: atom_id res chain seq x y z
N MET A 1 -9.27 20.92 7.98
CA MET A 1 -7.86 20.73 8.40
C MET A 1 -7.24 19.70 7.47
N PHE A 2 -6.12 20.02 6.83
CA PHE A 2 -5.44 19.06 5.95
C PHE A 2 -4.75 17.99 6.80
N ALA A 3 -4.99 16.72 6.49
CA ALA A 3 -4.37 15.58 7.15
C ALA A 3 -3.83 14.64 6.08
N LEU A 4 -2.68 14.04 6.35
CA LEU A 4 -2.05 13.09 5.44
C LEU A 4 -2.09 11.70 6.08
N PRO A 5 -2.73 10.70 5.44
CA PRO A 5 -2.79 9.35 5.98
C PRO A 5 -1.42 8.67 5.98
N LEU A 6 -1.06 8.05 7.10
CA LEU A 6 0.15 7.24 7.27
C LEU A 6 -0.19 5.74 7.25
N THR A 7 -1.35 5.37 7.78
CA THR A 7 -1.98 4.05 7.73
C THR A 7 -3.50 4.23 7.80
N ASP A 8 -4.28 3.15 7.70
CA ASP A 8 -5.75 3.21 7.81
C ASP A 8 -6.23 3.86 9.12
N SER A 9 -5.47 3.68 10.20
CA SER A 9 -5.75 4.25 11.53
C SER A 9 -4.87 5.42 11.94
N ALA A 10 -3.88 5.83 11.13
CA ALA A 10 -2.92 6.85 11.54
C ALA A 10 -2.79 7.98 10.53
N VAL A 11 -2.73 9.22 11.01
CA VAL A 11 -2.60 10.40 10.16
C VAL A 11 -1.58 11.39 10.72
N LEU A 12 -0.90 12.09 9.81
CA LEU A 12 0.01 13.18 10.07
C LEU A 12 -0.72 14.52 9.88
N ARG A 13 -0.62 15.43 10.84
CA ARG A 13 -1.21 16.78 10.75
C ARG A 13 -0.26 17.82 11.36
N PRO A 14 -0.35 19.11 10.95
CA PRO A 14 0.30 20.18 11.69
C PRO A 14 -0.05 20.13 13.18
N LEU A 15 0.92 20.42 14.04
CA LEU A 15 0.69 20.52 15.48
C LEU A 15 0.88 21.98 15.91
N ASP A 16 -0.23 22.66 16.19
CA ASP A 16 -0.29 24.11 16.37
C ASP A 16 -0.50 24.50 17.85
N PRO A 17 -0.19 25.76 18.26
CA PRO A 17 -0.26 26.19 19.66
C PRO A 17 -1.61 26.02 20.36
N TRP A 18 -2.71 26.00 19.62
CA TRP A 18 -4.05 25.77 20.18
C TRP A 18 -4.26 24.32 20.63
N GLN A 19 -3.40 23.39 20.21
CA GLN A 19 -3.41 21.97 20.61
C GLN A 19 -2.53 21.70 21.85
N ALA A 20 -2.12 22.73 22.58
CA ALA A 20 -1.20 22.60 23.72
C ALA A 20 -1.71 21.64 24.82
N GLU A 21 -3.03 21.58 25.06
CA GLU A 21 -3.62 20.65 26.03
C GLU A 21 -3.46 19.19 25.59
N GLU A 22 -3.74 18.90 24.31
CA GLU A 22 -3.56 17.57 23.74
C GLU A 22 -2.07 17.17 23.72
N PHE A 23 -1.19 18.10 23.35
CA PHE A 23 0.25 17.88 23.39
C PHE A 23 0.75 17.59 24.82
N LEU A 24 0.27 18.32 25.83
CA LEU A 24 0.60 18.07 27.22
C LEU A 24 0.12 16.68 27.69
N ALA A 25 -1.13 16.32 27.38
CA ALA A 25 -1.67 15.01 27.72
C ALA A 25 -0.88 13.86 27.06
N HIS A 26 -0.36 14.07 25.84
CA HIS A 26 0.59 13.15 25.21
C HIS A 26 1.95 13.14 25.91
N MET A 27 2.49 14.31 26.29
CA MET A 27 3.74 14.40 27.04
C MET A 27 3.68 13.62 28.36
N ASP A 28 2.55 13.61 29.06
CA ASP A 28 2.42 12.82 30.30
C ASP A 28 2.58 11.31 30.06
N ARG A 29 2.24 10.80 28.87
CA ARG A 29 2.47 9.40 28.49
C ARG A 29 3.87 9.13 27.93
N ALA A 30 4.50 10.14 27.32
CA ALA A 30 5.75 9.98 26.58
C ALA A 30 7.01 10.41 27.36
N ARG A 31 6.88 11.31 28.35
CA ARG A 31 7.97 12.06 28.97
C ARG A 31 9.13 11.17 29.43
N GLU A 32 8.84 10.19 30.29
CA GLU A 32 9.86 9.29 30.85
C GLU A 32 10.65 8.55 29.76
N HIS A 33 9.98 8.23 28.65
CA HIS A 33 10.58 7.52 27.54
C HIS A 33 11.48 8.39 26.67
N ILE A 34 11.11 9.66 26.46
CA ILE A 34 11.80 10.54 25.51
C ILE A 34 12.90 11.39 26.16
N VAL A 35 12.79 11.70 27.46
CA VAL A 35 13.74 12.55 28.22
C VAL A 35 15.21 12.17 28.01
N PRO A 36 15.62 10.88 27.95
CA PRO A 36 17.02 10.54 27.72
C PRO A 36 17.56 10.92 26.33
N TRP A 37 16.67 11.25 25.38
CA TRP A 37 16.98 11.34 23.95
C TRP A 37 16.69 12.70 23.34
N VAL A 38 15.73 13.45 23.89
CA VAL A 38 15.30 14.74 23.33
C VAL A 38 15.82 15.89 24.17
N SER A 39 15.92 17.09 23.57
CA SER A 39 16.28 18.29 24.30
C SER A 39 15.30 18.55 25.44
N PRO A 40 15.77 18.91 26.65
CA PRO A 40 14.91 19.33 27.76
C PRO A 40 13.95 20.45 27.37
N SER A 41 14.38 21.33 26.47
CA SER A 41 13.53 22.43 25.97
C SER A 41 12.30 21.96 25.19
N PHE A 42 12.25 20.70 24.74
CA PHE A 42 11.09 20.12 24.06
C PHE A 42 10.11 19.44 25.04
N VAL A 43 10.58 19.09 26.24
CA VAL A 43 9.83 18.26 27.20
C VAL A 43 8.96 19.15 28.10
N ALA A 44 7.72 19.39 27.68
CA ALA A 44 6.77 20.19 28.46
C ALA A 44 6.23 19.45 29.69
N ARG A 45 6.11 20.17 30.81
CA ARG A 45 5.61 19.69 32.11
C ARG A 45 4.29 20.32 32.54
N ASP A 46 3.94 21.46 31.94
CA ASP A 46 2.66 22.14 32.14
C ASP A 46 2.13 22.73 30.83
N LEU A 47 0.92 23.29 30.89
CA LEU A 47 0.24 23.84 29.72
C LEU A 47 0.97 25.06 29.14
N GLY A 48 1.63 25.85 29.99
CA GLY A 48 2.42 27.01 29.58
C GLY A 48 3.64 26.57 28.77
N GLU A 49 4.41 25.62 29.29
CA GLU A 49 5.55 25.02 28.59
C GLU A 49 5.11 24.34 27.28
N ALA A 50 4.00 23.60 27.29
CA ALA A 50 3.46 22.94 26.10
C ALA A 50 3.14 23.97 25.00
N ARG A 51 2.44 25.05 25.36
CA ARG A 51 2.14 26.14 24.42
C ARG A 51 3.40 26.82 23.91
N GLN A 52 4.41 27.05 24.76
CA GLN A 52 5.69 27.63 24.35
C GLN A 52 6.46 26.73 23.37
N VAL A 53 6.46 25.41 23.58
CA VAL A 53 7.07 24.45 22.65
C VAL A 53 6.44 24.58 21.27
N LEU A 54 5.10 24.51 21.19
CA LEU A 54 4.39 24.59 19.92
C LEU A 54 4.52 25.98 19.28
N GLN A 55 4.49 27.05 20.07
CA GLN A 55 4.67 28.41 19.56
C GLN A 55 6.03 28.59 18.89
N ARG A 56 7.13 28.06 19.46
CA ARG A 56 8.45 28.13 18.83
C ARG A 56 8.48 27.47 17.45
N PHE A 57 7.78 26.36 17.26
CA PHE A 57 7.70 25.71 15.94
C PHE A 57 6.75 26.44 14.98
N ALA A 58 5.67 27.05 15.49
CA ALA A 58 4.80 27.91 14.69
C ALA A 58 5.56 29.15 14.18
N ASP A 59 6.34 29.79 15.05
CA ASP A 59 7.19 30.93 14.69
C ASP A 59 8.27 30.53 13.69
N LYS A 60 8.94 29.38 13.92
CA LYS A 60 9.90 28.82 12.95
C LYS A 60 9.25 28.59 11.59
N ARG A 61 8.04 28.04 11.56
CA ARG A 61 7.32 27.80 10.30
C ARG A 61 6.98 29.10 9.59
N ALA A 62 6.55 30.13 10.32
CA ALA A 62 6.29 31.44 9.76
C ALA A 62 7.57 32.12 9.20
N GLN A 63 8.73 31.80 9.78
CA GLN A 63 10.05 32.27 9.35
C GLN A 63 10.74 31.34 8.36
N ASP A 64 10.06 30.29 7.88
CA ASP A 64 10.61 29.30 6.98
C ASP A 64 11.83 28.51 7.53
N GLY A 65 11.95 28.44 8.86
CA GLY A 65 13.08 27.85 9.59
C GLY A 65 12.81 26.48 10.22
N GLY A 66 11.63 25.89 9.98
CA GLY A 66 11.27 24.56 10.47
C GLY A 66 9.77 24.37 10.68
N GLY A 67 9.38 23.29 11.33
CA GLY A 67 7.97 22.98 11.59
C GLY A 67 7.81 21.69 12.38
N ILE A 68 6.61 21.47 12.91
CA ILE A 68 6.26 20.29 13.71
C ILE A 68 4.93 19.71 13.25
N TRP A 69 4.86 18.38 13.20
CA TRP A 69 3.68 17.63 12.81
C TRP A 69 3.44 16.50 13.80
N GLY A 70 2.20 16.39 14.27
CA GLY A 70 1.76 15.33 15.16
C GLY A 70 1.28 14.10 14.38
N ILE A 71 1.43 12.93 15.00
CA ILE A 71 0.90 11.66 14.51
C ILE A 71 -0.27 11.28 15.39
N TRP A 72 -1.47 11.24 14.81
CA TRP A 72 -2.68 10.75 15.45
C TRP A 72 -2.92 9.30 15.05
N LEU A 73 -2.96 8.39 16.02
CA LEU A 73 -3.33 6.99 15.86
C LEU A 73 -4.69 6.78 16.52
N ASP A 74 -5.69 6.32 15.76
CA ASP A 74 -7.07 6.12 16.23
C ASP A 74 -7.64 7.38 16.92
N GLY A 75 -7.29 8.56 16.39
CA GLY A 75 -7.72 9.85 16.92
C GLY A 75 -6.91 10.38 18.11
N VAL A 76 -5.91 9.64 18.61
CA VAL A 76 -5.06 10.06 19.75
C VAL A 76 -3.69 10.49 19.27
N LEU A 77 -3.20 11.67 19.69
CA LEU A 77 -1.83 12.10 19.43
C LEU A 77 -0.83 11.18 20.16
N VAL A 78 0.02 10.47 19.40
CA VAL A 78 0.97 9.47 19.94
C VAL A 78 2.44 9.82 19.71
N GLY A 79 2.74 10.92 19.03
CA GLY A 79 4.10 11.37 18.74
C GLY A 79 4.12 12.35 17.60
N GLY A 80 5.27 12.48 16.94
CA GLY A 80 5.39 13.35 15.79
C GLY A 80 6.78 13.42 15.19
N VAL A 81 6.88 14.23 14.16
CA VAL A 81 8.11 14.56 13.44
C VAL A 81 8.24 16.07 13.31
N MET A 82 9.47 16.54 13.18
CA MET A 82 9.74 17.96 12.99
C MET A 82 10.95 18.19 12.10
N PHE A 83 11.03 19.41 11.57
CA PHE A 83 12.31 19.99 11.20
C PHE A 83 12.86 20.80 12.38
N VAL A 84 13.93 20.30 12.98
CA VAL A 84 14.65 20.97 14.08
C VAL A 84 15.31 22.24 13.55
N SER A 85 15.88 22.16 12.35
CA SER A 85 16.38 23.29 11.56
C SER A 85 15.98 23.11 10.10
N PHE A 86 15.78 24.22 9.40
CA PHE A 86 15.47 24.25 7.98
C PHE A 86 16.12 25.50 7.38
N ASP A 87 17.08 25.31 6.48
CA ASP A 87 17.76 26.39 5.79
C ASP A 87 17.64 26.14 4.28
N ALA A 88 16.62 26.77 3.68
CA ALA A 88 16.36 26.66 2.25
C ALA A 88 17.48 27.27 1.40
N ALA A 89 18.21 28.27 1.92
CA ALA A 89 19.27 28.95 1.19
C ALA A 89 20.53 28.09 1.11
N LEU A 90 20.89 27.41 2.21
CA LEU A 90 21.96 26.40 2.23
C LEU A 90 21.51 25.06 1.63
N GLY A 91 20.20 24.83 1.50
CA GLY A 91 19.64 23.58 1.03
C GLY A 91 19.79 22.43 2.05
N VAL A 92 19.83 22.75 3.34
CA VAL A 92 20.04 21.77 4.42
C VAL A 92 18.91 21.86 5.44
N CYS A 93 18.40 20.71 5.89
CA CYS A 93 17.50 20.66 7.04
C CYS A 93 17.85 19.49 7.97
N GLU A 94 17.38 19.57 9.22
CA GLU A 94 17.49 18.50 10.21
C GLU A 94 16.10 17.96 10.54
N ALA A 95 15.86 16.69 10.24
CA ALA A 95 14.64 15.98 10.65
C ALA A 95 14.83 15.37 12.04
N GLY A 96 13.76 15.45 12.85
CA GLY A 96 13.69 14.85 14.19
C GLY A 96 12.33 14.23 14.46
N CYS A 97 12.23 13.44 15.53
CA CYS A 97 10.99 12.78 15.91
C CYS A 97 10.89 12.50 17.40
N TRP A 98 9.68 12.20 17.85
CA TRP A 98 9.41 11.60 19.16
C TRP A 98 8.17 10.69 19.08
N LEU A 99 8.10 9.68 19.95
CA LEU A 99 6.98 8.73 19.99
C LEU A 99 6.78 8.20 21.40
N GLU A 100 5.54 8.04 21.82
CA GLU A 100 5.24 7.38 23.09
C GLU A 100 5.46 5.86 23.03
N PRO A 101 5.69 5.18 24.17
CA PRO A 101 5.94 3.74 24.21
C PRO A 101 4.84 2.89 23.53
N GLY A 102 3.57 3.23 23.75
CA GLY A 102 2.41 2.47 23.25
C GLY A 102 2.26 2.44 21.73
N ALA A 103 2.94 3.34 21.02
CA ALA A 103 2.90 3.45 19.57
C ALA A 103 4.12 2.85 18.84
N GLN A 104 5.08 2.29 19.59
CA GLN A 104 6.28 1.66 19.01
C GLN A 104 5.97 0.41 18.18
N GLY A 105 6.90 0.02 17.32
CA GLY A 105 6.78 -1.18 16.48
C GLY A 105 5.83 -1.05 15.28
N ARG A 106 5.13 0.09 15.14
CA ARG A 106 4.15 0.32 14.05
C ARG A 106 4.74 0.97 12.80
N GLY A 107 6.00 1.40 12.85
CA GLY A 107 6.68 2.11 11.76
C GLY A 107 6.12 3.51 11.47
N LEU A 108 5.45 4.14 12.44
CA LEU A 108 4.81 5.45 12.28
C LEU A 108 5.84 6.57 12.02
N ILE A 109 6.93 6.60 12.79
CA ILE A 109 7.99 7.60 12.61
C ILE A 109 8.60 7.52 11.22
N THR A 110 8.98 6.34 10.76
CA THR A 110 9.58 6.19 9.42
C THR A 110 8.65 6.71 8.33
N ARG A 111 7.35 6.37 8.40
CA ARG A 111 6.36 6.86 7.43
C ARG A 111 6.18 8.38 7.53
N ALA A 112 6.02 8.93 8.74
CA ALA A 112 5.85 10.37 8.93
C ALA A 112 7.08 11.17 8.47
N THR A 113 8.28 10.69 8.79
CA THR A 113 9.53 11.32 8.37
C THR A 113 9.69 11.29 6.86
N GLN A 114 9.34 10.17 6.19
CA GLN A 114 9.33 10.10 4.73
C GLN A 114 8.52 11.23 4.10
N GLN A 115 7.34 11.53 4.65
CA GLN A 115 6.45 12.57 4.10
C GLN A 115 7.05 13.97 4.20
N ILE A 116 7.65 14.32 5.35
CA ILE A 116 8.27 15.64 5.49
C ILE A 116 9.54 15.75 4.64
N ILE A 117 10.32 14.66 4.49
CA ILE A 117 11.51 14.64 3.63
C ILE A 117 11.12 14.74 2.15
N ASP A 118 10.08 14.02 1.70
CA ASP A 118 9.55 14.11 0.34
C ASP A 118 9.21 15.58 0.02
N TRP A 119 8.48 16.26 0.90
CA TRP A 119 8.18 17.68 0.75
C TRP A 119 9.44 18.57 0.75
N ALA A 120 10.38 18.34 1.67
CA ALA A 120 11.60 19.14 1.75
C ALA A 120 12.46 19.02 0.48
N VAL A 121 12.60 17.81 -0.05
CA VAL A 121 13.44 17.54 -1.22
C VAL A 121 12.77 17.99 -2.52
N ASP A 122 11.47 17.70 -2.70
CA ASP A 122 10.78 17.94 -3.97
C ASP A 122 10.22 19.35 -4.07
N GLU A 123 9.57 19.85 -3.03
CA GLU A 123 8.90 21.16 -3.06
C GLU A 123 9.82 22.30 -2.64
N ARG A 124 10.75 22.02 -1.71
CA ARG A 124 11.59 23.05 -1.11
C ARG A 124 13.02 23.08 -1.62
N GLY A 125 13.40 22.11 -2.45
CA GLY A 125 14.73 22.05 -3.05
C GLY A 125 15.85 21.78 -2.04
N ILE A 126 15.54 21.20 -0.87
CA ILE A 126 16.56 20.77 0.08
C ILE A 126 17.43 19.70 -0.56
N VAL A 127 18.75 19.90 -0.53
CA VAL A 127 19.74 19.00 -1.13
C VAL A 127 20.26 17.97 -0.13
N ARG A 128 20.16 18.25 1.17
CA ARG A 128 20.68 17.40 2.24
C ARG A 128 19.75 17.42 3.46
N VAL A 129 19.30 16.24 3.87
CA VAL A 129 18.55 16.07 5.12
C VAL A 129 19.42 15.36 6.14
N GLU A 130 19.55 15.97 7.31
CA GLU A 130 20.29 15.42 8.44
C GLU A 130 19.36 14.79 9.48
N TRP A 131 19.90 13.82 10.20
CA TRP A 131 19.31 13.22 11.38
C TRP A 131 20.38 13.09 12.46
N ARG A 132 20.13 13.71 13.60
CA ARG A 132 21.12 13.80 14.68
C ARG A 132 20.63 13.04 15.89
N THR A 133 21.44 12.13 16.40
CA THR A 133 21.01 11.27 17.52
C THR A 133 22.18 10.87 18.42
N ASN A 134 21.88 10.63 19.69
CA ASN A 134 22.84 10.03 20.61
C ASN A 134 23.25 8.64 20.06
N PRO A 135 24.55 8.28 20.01
CA PRO A 135 25.02 6.98 19.53
C PRO A 135 24.43 5.77 20.29
N ARG A 136 23.91 5.97 21.51
CA ARG A 136 23.25 4.93 22.31
C ARG A 136 21.75 4.78 22.01
N ASN A 137 21.17 5.65 21.18
CA ASN A 137 19.76 5.58 20.81
C ASN A 137 19.55 4.68 19.60
N GLU A 138 19.64 3.37 19.82
CA GLU A 138 19.51 2.35 18.78
C GLU A 138 18.20 2.46 18.00
N ARG A 139 17.10 2.84 18.65
CA ARG A 139 15.79 3.03 18.00
C ARG A 139 15.82 4.16 16.98
N SER A 140 16.40 5.30 17.34
CA SER A 140 16.56 6.45 16.45
C SER A 140 17.53 6.16 15.30
N ILE A 141 18.65 5.48 15.60
CA ILE A 141 19.60 5.02 14.57
C ILE A 141 18.91 4.10 13.57
N ALA A 142 18.09 3.15 14.04
CA ALA A 142 17.35 2.26 13.17
C ALA A 142 16.32 3.00 12.29
N VAL A 143 15.81 4.17 12.71
CA VAL A 143 14.96 5.02 11.85
C VAL A 143 15.81 5.65 10.74
N ALA A 144 16.95 6.27 11.08
CA ALA A 144 17.86 6.85 10.09
C ALA A 144 18.31 5.82 9.04
N GLN A 145 18.63 4.59 9.47
CA GLN A 145 18.98 3.48 8.58
C GLN A 145 17.83 3.03 7.67
N ARG A 146 16.58 3.03 8.15
CA ARG A 146 15.40 2.70 7.31
C ARG A 146 15.06 3.79 6.31
N LEU A 147 15.32 5.04 6.66
CA LEU A 147 15.35 6.17 5.70
C LEU A 147 16.57 6.06 4.77
N GLY A 148 17.50 5.15 5.11
CA GLY A 148 18.83 4.92 4.57
C GLY A 148 19.62 6.17 4.27
N MET A 149 19.64 6.97 5.32
CA MET A 149 20.71 7.89 5.60
C MET A 149 22.01 7.11 5.84
N SER A 150 23.12 7.71 5.44
CA SER A 150 24.47 7.29 5.74
C SER A 150 24.95 7.97 7.02
N ARG A 151 25.80 7.30 7.80
CA ARG A 151 26.45 7.92 8.98
C ARG A 151 27.65 8.72 8.51
N ASP A 152 27.60 10.04 8.66
CA ASP A 152 28.69 10.93 8.27
C ASP A 152 29.81 10.94 9.32
N GLY A 153 29.44 10.77 10.60
CA GLY A 153 30.40 10.69 11.69
C GLY A 153 29.80 10.96 13.07
N THR A 154 30.69 11.12 14.06
CA THR A 154 30.33 11.40 15.45
C THR A 154 30.97 12.70 15.92
N LEU A 155 30.14 13.63 16.35
CA LEU A 155 30.58 14.82 17.08
C LEU A 155 30.78 14.45 18.55
N ARG A 156 32.04 14.25 18.94
CA ARG A 156 32.41 13.85 20.30
C ARG A 156 32.16 15.00 21.29
N GLN A 157 31.52 14.69 22.41
CA GLN A 157 31.29 15.57 23.54
C GLN A 157 30.68 16.94 23.13
N VAL A 158 29.81 16.99 22.12
CA VAL A 158 29.32 18.24 21.54
C VAL A 158 28.27 18.94 22.40
N PHE A 159 27.45 18.17 23.13
CA PHE A 159 26.40 18.72 24.00
C PHE A 159 26.67 18.43 25.48
N ARG A 160 26.20 19.33 26.35
CA ARG A 160 26.16 19.10 27.80
C ARG A 160 24.93 18.26 28.13
N HIS A 161 25.11 17.29 29.02
CA HIS A 161 24.00 16.52 29.58
C HIS A 161 23.57 17.15 30.91
N ASP A 162 22.27 17.24 31.15
CA ASP A 162 21.73 17.89 32.35
C ASP A 162 22.13 17.18 33.65
N ALA A 163 22.28 15.85 33.62
CA ALA A 163 22.76 15.07 34.76
C ALA A 163 24.31 15.14 34.96
N GLY A 164 24.99 16.05 34.24
CA GLY A 164 26.44 16.17 34.24
C GLY A 164 27.10 15.39 33.10
N GLY A 165 28.27 15.88 32.66
CA GLY A 165 29.03 15.31 31.55
C GLY A 165 28.67 15.87 30.17
N ARG A 166 29.25 15.28 29.13
CA ARG A 166 29.01 15.65 27.73
C ARG A 166 28.58 14.42 26.93
N ILE A 167 27.70 14.62 25.95
CA ILE A 167 27.21 13.58 25.05
C ILE A 167 27.82 13.72 23.66
N ASP A 168 28.10 12.56 23.08
CA ASP A 168 28.42 12.41 21.67
C ASP A 168 27.14 12.48 20.84
N LEU A 169 27.26 12.88 19.58
CA LEU A 169 26.15 12.94 18.63
C LEU A 169 26.56 12.33 17.31
N ASP A 170 25.84 11.29 16.88
CA ASP A 170 25.96 10.77 15.53
C ASP A 170 25.19 11.66 14.56
N ILE A 171 25.85 11.99 13.46
CA ILE A 171 25.26 12.71 12.33
C ILE A 171 25.03 11.69 11.22
N TRP A 172 23.77 11.59 10.84
CA TRP A 172 23.33 10.81 9.69
C TRP A 172 22.78 11.77 8.64
N SER A 173 22.92 11.42 7.36
CA SER A 173 22.36 12.24 6.29
C SER A 173 21.93 11.44 5.08
N VAL A 174 21.01 12.01 4.30
CA VAL A 174 20.68 11.54 2.95
C VAL A 174 20.67 12.73 2.01
N LEU A 175 21.22 12.54 0.81
CA LEU A 175 21.21 13.54 -0.25
C LEU A 175 19.93 13.43 -1.10
N ALA A 176 19.54 14.52 -1.74
CA ALA A 176 18.31 14.59 -2.52
C ALA A 176 18.26 13.58 -3.68
N ASP A 177 19.38 13.34 -4.36
CA ASP A 177 19.50 12.35 -5.44
C ASP A 177 19.42 10.91 -4.91
N GLU A 178 20.07 10.61 -3.79
CA GLU A 178 19.97 9.33 -3.10
C GLU A 178 18.52 9.06 -2.65
N TRP A 179 17.85 10.08 -2.11
CA TRP A 179 16.46 9.98 -1.68
C TRP A 179 15.52 9.71 -2.85
N ARG A 180 15.64 10.48 -3.94
CA ARG A 180 14.81 10.29 -5.15
C ARG A 180 15.07 8.95 -5.82
N GLY A 181 16.33 8.52 -5.90
CA GLY A 181 16.72 7.22 -6.46
C GLY A 181 16.11 6.05 -5.68
N ARG A 182 16.04 6.16 -4.35
CA ARG A 182 15.37 5.17 -3.49
C ARG A 182 13.85 5.17 -3.66
N ARG A 183 13.24 6.35 -3.80
CA ARG A 183 11.79 6.48 -4.01
C ARG A 183 11.35 5.87 -5.34
N ALA A 184 12.17 5.93 -6.39
CA ALA A 184 11.88 5.28 -7.67
C ALA A 184 11.71 3.75 -7.56
N GLY A 185 12.21 3.13 -6.47
CA GLY A 185 11.97 1.72 -6.12
C GLY A 185 11.01 1.50 -4.94
N ARG A 186 10.36 2.55 -4.41
CA ARG A 186 9.45 2.48 -3.25
C ARG A 186 7.99 2.44 -3.73
N PRO A 187 7.19 1.43 -3.35
CA PRO A 187 5.75 1.47 -3.60
C PRO A 187 5.09 2.62 -2.83
N ASP A 188 4.03 3.20 -3.39
CA ASP A 188 3.29 4.36 -2.87
C ASP A 188 2.78 4.09 -1.43
N PRO A 189 2.98 5.00 -0.45
CA PRO A 189 2.43 4.86 0.91
C PRO A 189 0.90 4.82 1.00
N LEU A 190 0.16 5.23 -0.05
CA LEU A 190 -1.30 5.03 -0.16
C LEU A 190 -1.68 3.67 -0.74
N THR A 191 -0.70 2.85 -1.12
CA THR A 191 -0.95 1.43 -1.43
C THR A 191 -1.36 0.75 -0.12
N PRO A 192 -2.56 0.16 -0.02
CA PRO A 192 -2.96 -0.60 1.17
C PRO A 192 -1.88 -1.62 1.52
N ARG A 193 -1.63 -1.86 2.83
CA ARG A 193 -0.66 -2.87 3.29
C ARG A 193 -0.83 -4.12 2.44
N SER A 194 0.23 -4.47 1.71
CA SER A 194 0.31 -5.67 0.91
C SER A 194 0.04 -6.87 1.83
N ILE A 195 -1.16 -7.42 1.73
CA ILE A 195 -1.28 -8.87 1.52
C ILE A 195 -0.21 -9.19 0.46
N GLU A 196 0.74 -10.09 0.75
CA GLU A 196 1.87 -10.31 -0.15
C GLU A 196 1.36 -10.50 -1.60
N SER A 197 2.15 -10.11 -2.61
CA SER A 197 1.72 -10.29 -4.01
C SER A 197 1.28 -11.74 -4.28
N SER A 198 1.85 -12.71 -3.58
CA SER A 198 1.45 -14.12 -3.54
C SER A 198 0.04 -14.34 -2.97
N ASP A 199 -0.28 -13.72 -1.83
CA ASP A 199 -1.57 -13.87 -1.17
C ASP A 199 -2.70 -13.12 -1.92
N LEU A 200 -2.42 -11.94 -2.51
CA LEU A 200 -3.38 -11.23 -3.36
C LEU A 200 -3.63 -12.00 -4.66
N LYS A 201 -2.56 -12.54 -5.23
CA LYS A 201 -2.66 -13.42 -6.39
C LYS A 201 -3.46 -14.67 -6.05
N ALA A 202 -3.26 -15.27 -4.88
CA ALA A 202 -4.03 -16.44 -4.44
C ALA A 202 -5.54 -16.15 -4.31
N GLU A 203 -5.92 -14.95 -3.85
CA GLU A 203 -7.34 -14.53 -3.84
C GLU A 203 -7.92 -14.42 -5.26
N ILE A 204 -7.17 -13.82 -6.19
CA ILE A 204 -7.56 -13.73 -7.62
C ILE A 204 -7.62 -15.13 -8.26
N GLU A 205 -6.66 -16.00 -7.96
CA GLU A 205 -6.64 -17.39 -8.40
C GLU A 205 -7.88 -18.14 -7.88
N GLY A 206 -8.31 -17.89 -6.64
CA GLY A 206 -9.54 -18.45 -6.08
C GLY A 206 -10.80 -18.00 -6.83
N LEU A 207 -10.88 -16.72 -7.22
CA LEU A 207 -12.00 -16.21 -8.02
C LEU A 207 -12.04 -16.88 -9.41
N MET A 208 -10.88 -16.99 -10.08
CA MET A 208 -10.78 -17.64 -11.39
C MET A 208 -11.12 -19.12 -11.33
N ALA A 209 -10.61 -19.84 -10.32
CA ALA A 209 -10.93 -21.25 -10.12
C ALA A 209 -12.43 -21.47 -9.88
N THR A 210 -13.06 -20.57 -9.12
CA THR A 210 -14.51 -20.60 -8.89
C THR A 210 -15.30 -20.33 -10.17
N PHE A 211 -14.90 -19.34 -10.96
CA PHE A 211 -15.53 -19.03 -12.25
C PHE A 211 -15.45 -20.22 -13.23
N LEU A 212 -14.26 -20.80 -13.41
CA LEU A 212 -14.06 -21.93 -14.34
C LEU A 212 -14.78 -23.19 -13.85
N GLY A 213 -14.76 -23.43 -12.53
CA GLY A 213 -15.43 -24.57 -11.91
C GLY A 213 -16.96 -24.46 -11.92
N ALA A 214 -17.53 -23.26 -11.96
CA ALA A 214 -18.98 -23.04 -11.93
C ALA A 214 -19.74 -23.79 -13.04
N PHE A 215 -19.10 -23.98 -14.19
CA PHE A 215 -19.70 -24.63 -15.36
C PHE A 215 -19.29 -26.10 -15.51
N ALA A 216 -18.40 -26.63 -14.67
CA ALA A 216 -17.95 -28.01 -14.80
C ALA A 216 -19.05 -29.01 -14.40
N ASN A 217 -19.22 -30.08 -15.17
CA ASN A 217 -20.16 -31.16 -14.87
C ASN A 217 -19.61 -32.60 -15.10
N PRO A 218 -18.34 -32.90 -14.75
CA PRO A 218 -17.80 -34.25 -14.91
C PRO A 218 -18.53 -35.30 -14.08
N GLY A 219 -18.69 -36.50 -14.63
CA GLY A 219 -19.44 -37.60 -14.01
C GLY A 219 -20.92 -37.27 -13.76
N GLY A 220 -21.49 -36.30 -14.46
CA GLY A 220 -22.86 -35.82 -14.22
C GLY A 220 -23.03 -34.99 -12.95
N THR A 221 -21.95 -34.42 -12.42
CA THR A 221 -22.03 -33.46 -11.31
C THR A 221 -22.86 -32.24 -11.69
N ARG A 222 -23.68 -31.74 -10.76
CA ARG A 222 -24.49 -30.54 -11.01
C ARG A 222 -23.58 -29.31 -11.06
N PRO A 223 -23.62 -28.49 -12.13
CA PRO A 223 -22.83 -27.27 -12.20
C PRO A 223 -23.27 -26.27 -11.12
N ASN A 224 -22.34 -25.49 -10.59
CA ASN A 224 -22.59 -24.44 -9.59
C ASN A 224 -22.61 -23.05 -10.26
N VAL A 225 -23.59 -22.82 -11.14
CA VAL A 225 -23.65 -21.58 -11.92
C VAL A 225 -23.96 -20.34 -11.08
N GLU A 226 -24.58 -20.51 -9.90
CA GLU A 226 -24.86 -19.41 -8.97
C GLU A 226 -23.58 -18.75 -8.42
N ALA A 227 -22.47 -19.49 -8.37
CA ALA A 227 -21.18 -18.96 -7.97
C ALA A 227 -20.71 -17.78 -8.85
N ILE A 228 -21.24 -17.64 -10.07
CA ILE A 228 -20.95 -16.50 -10.95
C ILE A 228 -21.40 -15.18 -10.33
N TYR A 229 -22.57 -15.15 -9.70
CA TYR A 229 -23.07 -13.95 -9.01
C TYR A 229 -22.30 -13.66 -7.73
N GLU A 230 -21.63 -14.67 -7.16
CA GLU A 230 -20.75 -14.48 -6.02
C GLU A 230 -19.39 -13.93 -6.43
N VAL A 231 -18.82 -14.32 -7.57
CA VAL A 231 -17.47 -13.87 -7.96
C VAL A 231 -17.47 -12.57 -8.76
N PHE A 232 -18.57 -12.20 -9.42
CA PHE A 232 -18.71 -10.93 -10.13
C PHE A 232 -19.31 -9.81 -9.27
N VAL A 233 -19.04 -8.56 -9.66
CA VAL A 233 -19.89 -7.42 -9.27
C VAL A 233 -21.25 -7.51 -9.98
N PRO A 234 -22.34 -6.95 -9.42
CA PRO A 234 -23.68 -7.06 -10.01
C PRO A 234 -23.77 -6.59 -11.47
N GLU A 235 -23.04 -5.52 -11.82
CA GLU A 235 -22.95 -4.95 -13.17
C GLU A 235 -21.84 -5.58 -14.04
N GLY A 236 -21.39 -6.77 -13.67
CA GLY A 236 -20.33 -7.49 -14.37
C GLY A 236 -20.69 -7.86 -15.81
N MET A 237 -19.73 -7.74 -16.71
CA MET A 237 -19.92 -8.00 -18.14
C MET A 237 -19.06 -9.16 -18.62
N ILE A 238 -19.64 -10.03 -19.44
CA ILE A 238 -18.95 -11.17 -20.04
C ILE A 238 -19.04 -11.05 -21.57
N ILE A 239 -17.89 -11.12 -22.24
CA ILE A 239 -17.76 -10.81 -23.67
C ILE A 239 -17.13 -11.99 -24.38
N THR A 240 -17.74 -12.45 -25.47
CA THR A 240 -17.10 -13.38 -26.40
C THR A 240 -16.75 -12.66 -27.68
N ASN A 241 -15.55 -12.89 -28.19
CA ASN A 241 -15.11 -12.39 -29.48
C ASN A 241 -14.94 -13.50 -30.53
N VAL A 242 -15.40 -14.71 -30.21
CA VAL A 242 -15.32 -15.87 -31.10
C VAL A 242 -16.03 -15.54 -32.41
N GLY A 243 -15.30 -15.63 -33.53
CA GLY A 243 -15.82 -15.33 -34.87
C GLY A 243 -15.73 -13.85 -35.28
N GLY A 244 -15.02 -13.02 -34.52
CA GLY A 244 -14.63 -11.65 -34.92
C GLY A 244 -15.70 -10.57 -34.75
N THR A 245 -16.89 -10.92 -34.26
CA THR A 245 -17.91 -9.95 -33.84
C THR A 245 -18.18 -10.13 -32.35
N PRO A 246 -17.92 -9.12 -31.50
CA PRO A 246 -18.16 -9.24 -30.06
C PRO A 246 -19.64 -9.46 -29.74
N VAL A 247 -19.93 -10.45 -28.89
CA VAL A 247 -21.23 -10.58 -28.21
C VAL A 247 -21.03 -10.30 -26.73
N ILE A 248 -21.83 -9.38 -26.20
CA ILE A 248 -21.72 -8.86 -24.84
C ILE A 248 -22.92 -9.37 -24.04
N TYR A 249 -22.65 -9.97 -22.89
CA TYR A 249 -23.64 -10.49 -21.95
C TYR A 249 -23.54 -9.75 -20.62
N ASP A 250 -24.70 -9.43 -20.02
CA ASP A 250 -24.76 -9.34 -18.56
C ASP A 250 -24.66 -10.75 -17.92
N LEU A 251 -24.49 -10.82 -16.61
CA LEU A 251 -24.30 -12.11 -15.92
C LEU A 251 -25.46 -13.08 -16.14
N ARG A 252 -26.69 -12.58 -16.17
CA ARG A 252 -27.90 -13.42 -16.30
C ARG A 252 -28.02 -13.97 -17.72
N GLN A 253 -27.83 -13.12 -18.71
CA GLN A 253 -27.78 -13.49 -20.14
C GLN A 253 -26.67 -14.51 -20.43
N PHE A 254 -25.58 -14.47 -19.66
CA PHE A 254 -24.50 -15.45 -19.77
C PHE A 254 -24.85 -16.78 -19.09
N VAL A 255 -25.38 -16.75 -17.87
CA VAL A 255 -25.58 -17.93 -17.01
C VAL A 255 -26.77 -18.79 -17.45
N GLU A 256 -27.96 -18.21 -17.65
CA GLU A 256 -29.20 -18.99 -17.86
C GLU A 256 -29.13 -19.96 -19.05
N PRO A 257 -28.60 -19.58 -20.24
CA PRO A 257 -28.49 -20.51 -21.36
C PRO A 257 -27.49 -21.64 -21.10
N ARG A 258 -26.43 -21.36 -20.33
CA ARG A 258 -25.37 -22.32 -20.01
C ARG A 258 -25.82 -23.33 -18.98
N GLU A 259 -26.56 -22.90 -17.96
CA GLU A 259 -27.17 -23.82 -17.00
C GLU A 259 -28.06 -24.86 -17.69
N LYS A 260 -28.88 -24.41 -18.63
CA LYS A 260 -29.75 -25.29 -19.40
C LYS A 260 -28.96 -26.38 -20.14
N ILE A 261 -27.99 -26.00 -20.97
CA ILE A 261 -27.22 -26.99 -21.76
C ILE A 261 -26.36 -27.92 -20.90
N LEU A 262 -25.93 -27.47 -19.72
CA LEU A 262 -25.14 -28.29 -18.78
C LEU A 262 -26.01 -29.25 -17.96
N THR A 263 -27.33 -29.05 -17.93
CA THR A 263 -28.26 -29.85 -17.11
C THR A 263 -29.23 -30.70 -17.93
N ASP A 264 -29.47 -30.38 -19.20
CA ASP A 264 -30.37 -31.12 -20.10
C ASP A 264 -29.69 -32.23 -20.92
N GLY A 265 -28.38 -32.43 -20.73
CA GLY A 265 -27.59 -33.45 -21.42
C GLY A 265 -27.00 -32.99 -22.76
N THR A 266 -27.20 -31.73 -23.15
CA THR A 266 -26.58 -31.16 -24.37
C THR A 266 -25.06 -31.07 -24.24
N LEU A 267 -24.56 -30.65 -23.08
CA LEU A 267 -23.13 -30.50 -22.81
C LEU A 267 -22.77 -31.29 -21.55
N THR A 268 -22.01 -32.38 -21.69
CA THR A 268 -21.66 -33.30 -20.60
C THR A 268 -20.17 -33.51 -20.46
N GLU A 269 -19.70 -33.91 -19.28
CA GLU A 269 -18.28 -34.05 -18.95
C GLU A 269 -17.46 -32.76 -19.20
N PHE A 270 -18.12 -31.62 -19.21
CA PHE A 270 -17.51 -30.36 -19.53
C PHE A 270 -16.54 -29.94 -18.42
N ARG A 271 -15.36 -29.52 -18.85
CA ARG A 271 -14.35 -28.88 -18.01
C ARG A 271 -13.68 -27.76 -18.78
N GLU A 272 -13.29 -26.74 -18.04
CA GLU A 272 -12.44 -25.67 -18.52
C GLU A 272 -11.37 -25.39 -17.47
N TRP A 273 -10.12 -25.21 -17.89
CA TRP A 273 -9.01 -24.97 -16.98
C TRP A 273 -7.95 -24.09 -17.64
N GLU A 274 -7.20 -23.35 -16.81
CA GLU A 274 -6.08 -22.54 -17.26
C GLU A 274 -4.84 -23.42 -17.51
N THR A 275 -4.12 -23.14 -18.59
CA THR A 275 -2.82 -23.75 -18.88
C THR A 275 -1.66 -22.81 -18.57
N SER A 276 -1.87 -21.51 -18.69
CA SER A 276 -0.93 -20.47 -18.28
C SER A 276 -1.69 -19.20 -17.93
N GLU A 277 -1.08 -18.34 -17.12
CA GLU A 277 -1.67 -17.06 -16.73
C GLU A 277 -0.60 -16.01 -16.47
N THR A 278 -1.00 -14.74 -16.59
CA THR A 278 -0.24 -13.58 -16.09
C THR A 278 -1.21 -12.65 -15.39
N THR A 279 -0.96 -12.36 -14.12
CA THR A 279 -1.79 -11.45 -13.31
C THR A 279 -0.98 -10.21 -12.93
N GLU A 280 -1.49 -9.04 -13.29
CA GLU A 280 -0.99 -7.73 -12.90
C GLU A 280 -1.92 -7.10 -11.87
N ILE A 281 -1.39 -6.59 -10.76
CA ILE A 281 -2.16 -6.01 -9.65
C ILE A 281 -1.64 -4.60 -9.37
N TYR A 282 -2.54 -3.61 -9.30
CA TYR A 282 -2.20 -2.24 -8.92
C TYR A 282 -3.26 -1.67 -7.97
N GLY A 283 -2.90 -1.47 -6.71
CA GLY A 283 -3.80 -0.93 -5.69
C GLY A 283 -5.08 -1.78 -5.54
N SER A 284 -6.21 -1.24 -5.97
CA SER A 284 -7.55 -1.85 -5.89
C SER A 284 -8.07 -2.42 -7.21
N ILE A 285 -7.21 -2.53 -8.24
CA ILE A 285 -7.53 -3.14 -9.53
C ILE A 285 -6.53 -4.24 -9.88
N ALA A 286 -6.97 -5.23 -10.65
CA ALA A 286 -6.09 -6.23 -11.22
C ALA A 286 -6.57 -6.64 -12.61
N HIS A 287 -5.64 -7.18 -13.40
CA HIS A 287 -5.91 -7.68 -14.72
C HIS A 287 -5.19 -9.02 -14.91
N ARG A 288 -5.88 -10.01 -15.48
CA ARG A 288 -5.31 -11.33 -15.74
C ARG A 288 -5.50 -11.71 -17.20
N PHE A 289 -4.43 -12.20 -17.81
CA PHE A 289 -4.46 -12.91 -19.08
C PHE A 289 -4.33 -14.40 -18.81
N SER A 290 -5.18 -15.21 -19.42
CA SER A 290 -5.28 -16.64 -19.16
C SER A 290 -5.35 -17.42 -20.47
N GLU A 291 -4.36 -18.25 -20.75
CA GLU A 291 -4.54 -19.31 -21.73
C GLU A 291 -5.36 -20.42 -21.09
N TYR A 292 -6.38 -20.90 -21.78
CA TYR A 292 -7.24 -21.97 -21.26
C TYR A 292 -7.40 -23.10 -22.26
N ARG A 293 -7.77 -24.27 -21.72
CA ARG A 293 -8.30 -25.40 -22.48
C ARG A 293 -9.68 -25.77 -21.96
N LYS A 294 -10.49 -26.31 -22.86
CA LYS A 294 -11.80 -26.88 -22.55
C LYS A 294 -11.98 -28.21 -23.25
N SER A 295 -12.76 -29.09 -22.64
CA SER A 295 -13.18 -30.35 -23.25
C SER A 295 -14.53 -30.79 -22.73
N GLY A 296 -15.17 -31.72 -23.44
CA GLY A 296 -16.44 -32.32 -23.05
C GLY A 296 -17.09 -33.03 -24.23
N TYR A 297 -18.34 -33.41 -24.06
CA TYR A 297 -19.20 -33.91 -25.12
C TYR A 297 -20.30 -32.90 -25.40
N LEU A 298 -20.43 -32.47 -26.65
CA LEU A 298 -21.51 -31.63 -27.13
C LEU A 298 -22.43 -32.50 -28.00
N ASN A 299 -23.68 -32.69 -27.59
CA ASN A 299 -24.63 -33.60 -28.25
C ASN A 299 -24.07 -35.02 -28.44
N GLY A 300 -23.29 -35.51 -27.48
CA GLY A 300 -22.63 -36.82 -27.53
C GLY A 300 -21.35 -36.88 -28.35
N GLU A 301 -20.94 -35.80 -29.03
CA GLU A 301 -19.68 -35.74 -29.77
C GLU A 301 -18.58 -35.12 -28.92
N TRP A 302 -17.44 -35.80 -28.83
CA TRP A 302 -16.27 -35.30 -28.10
C TRP A 302 -15.68 -34.06 -28.77
N PHE A 303 -15.33 -33.06 -27.98
CA PHE A 303 -14.59 -31.90 -28.46
C PHE A 303 -13.50 -31.47 -27.48
N GLU A 304 -12.50 -30.79 -28.02
CA GLU A 304 -11.52 -30.02 -27.27
C GLU A 304 -11.39 -28.63 -27.88
N GLY A 305 -11.09 -27.64 -27.05
CA GLY A 305 -10.82 -26.28 -27.48
C GLY A 305 -9.75 -25.63 -26.61
N ARG A 306 -9.20 -24.54 -27.11
CA ARG A 306 -8.30 -23.67 -26.36
C ARG A 306 -8.50 -22.23 -26.79
N GLY A 307 -8.06 -21.29 -25.97
CA GLY A 307 -8.18 -19.88 -26.28
C GLY A 307 -7.47 -19.01 -25.25
N MET A 308 -7.72 -17.71 -25.35
CA MET A 308 -7.22 -16.71 -24.42
C MET A 308 -8.38 -15.99 -23.75
N LYS A 309 -8.28 -15.75 -22.45
CA LYS A 309 -9.18 -14.86 -21.71
C LYS A 309 -8.41 -13.67 -21.16
N THR A 310 -9.10 -12.54 -21.08
CA THR A 310 -8.70 -11.39 -20.29
C THR A 310 -9.78 -11.15 -19.24
N THR A 311 -9.36 -10.94 -17.99
CA THR A 311 -10.27 -10.71 -16.87
C THR A 311 -9.82 -9.50 -16.07
N GLN A 312 -10.76 -8.58 -15.82
CA GLN A 312 -10.53 -7.43 -14.95
C GLN A 312 -11.16 -7.66 -13.59
N PHE A 313 -10.40 -7.39 -12.53
CA PHE A 313 -10.85 -7.48 -11.15
C PHE A 313 -10.81 -6.12 -10.46
N VAL A 314 -11.72 -5.95 -9.50
CA VAL A 314 -11.81 -4.77 -8.66
C VAL A 314 -11.95 -5.19 -7.20
N LYS A 315 -11.28 -4.47 -6.30
CA LYS A 315 -11.41 -4.66 -4.86
C LYS A 315 -12.64 -3.91 -4.36
N THR A 316 -13.61 -4.64 -3.81
CA THR A 316 -14.82 -4.09 -3.18
C THR A 316 -14.68 -4.08 -1.65
N LEU A 317 -15.66 -3.49 -0.95
CA LEU A 317 -15.75 -3.61 0.52
C LEU A 317 -15.87 -5.07 0.99
N SER A 318 -16.38 -5.96 0.14
CA SER A 318 -16.57 -7.39 0.43
C SER A 318 -15.44 -8.30 -0.06
N GLY A 319 -14.33 -7.73 -0.54
CA GLY A 319 -13.21 -8.47 -1.14
C GLY A 319 -13.12 -8.27 -2.66
N TRP A 320 -12.21 -8.99 -3.30
CA TRP A 320 -12.03 -8.91 -4.75
C TRP A 320 -13.22 -9.52 -5.51
N LYS A 321 -13.55 -8.93 -6.65
CA LYS A 321 -14.60 -9.38 -7.57
C LYS A 321 -14.15 -9.23 -9.02
N MET A 322 -14.68 -10.06 -9.90
CA MET A 322 -14.59 -9.90 -11.35
C MET A 322 -15.52 -8.76 -11.78
N SER A 323 -15.01 -7.85 -12.61
CA SER A 323 -15.77 -6.73 -13.19
C SER A 323 -16.06 -6.96 -14.66
N SER A 324 -15.13 -7.56 -15.38
CA SER A 324 -15.33 -7.98 -16.76
C SER A 324 -14.48 -9.20 -17.11
N LEU A 325 -14.96 -9.99 -18.05
CA LEU A 325 -14.22 -11.08 -18.67
C LEU A 325 -14.49 -11.08 -20.17
N ALA A 326 -13.43 -11.13 -20.98
CA ALA A 326 -13.54 -11.36 -22.42
C ALA A 326 -12.73 -12.58 -22.83
N TRP A 327 -13.22 -13.35 -23.80
CA TRP A 327 -12.44 -14.46 -24.37
C TRP A 327 -12.56 -14.55 -25.89
N ASP A 328 -11.53 -15.16 -26.47
CA ASP A 328 -11.49 -15.61 -27.85
C ASP A 328 -10.97 -17.05 -27.91
N ASP A 329 -11.58 -17.85 -28.78
CA ASP A 329 -11.14 -19.24 -29.02
C ASP A 329 -10.06 -19.20 -30.11
N GLU A 330 -9.02 -20.01 -29.95
CA GLU A 330 -8.10 -20.20 -31.07
C GLU A 330 -8.84 -20.87 -32.24
N PRO A 331 -8.56 -20.44 -33.50
CA PRO A 331 -9.13 -21.10 -34.66
C PRO A 331 -8.78 -22.59 -34.63
N THR A 332 -9.78 -23.46 -34.73
CA THR A 332 -9.54 -24.88 -34.98
C THR A 332 -8.81 -24.99 -36.31
N LEU A 333 -7.51 -25.33 -36.28
CA LEU A 333 -6.77 -25.72 -37.48
C LEU A 333 -7.53 -26.93 -38.06
N ARG A 334 -8.26 -26.72 -39.17
CA ARG A 334 -8.79 -27.86 -39.93
C ARG A 334 -7.58 -28.74 -40.30
N PRO A 335 -7.64 -30.07 -40.13
CA PRO A 335 -6.60 -30.92 -40.69
C PRO A 335 -6.51 -30.62 -42.18
N ALA A 336 -5.29 -30.40 -42.68
CA ALA A 336 -5.03 -30.23 -44.10
C ALA A 336 -5.71 -31.39 -44.83
N THR A 337 -6.68 -31.09 -45.68
CA THR A 337 -7.26 -32.05 -46.60
C THR A 337 -6.10 -32.65 -47.39
N THR A 338 -5.77 -33.90 -47.11
CA THR A 338 -4.97 -34.75 -47.99
C THR A 338 -5.76 -34.91 -49.29
N SER A 339 -5.43 -34.08 -50.28
CA SER A 339 -5.77 -34.34 -51.67
C SER A 339 -4.90 -35.52 -52.14
N ALA A 340 -5.51 -36.69 -52.29
CA ALA A 340 -5.02 -37.75 -53.16
C ALA A 340 -5.56 -37.53 -54.58
#